data_AF-A0A9D6QDJ2-F1
#
_entry.id   AF-A0A9D6QDJ2-F1
#
_cell.length_a   1.000
_cell.length_b   1.000
_cell.length_c   1.000
_cell.angle_alpha   90.00
_cell.angle_beta   90.00
_cell.angle_gamma   90.00
#
_symmetry.space_group_name_H-M   'P 1'
#
loop_
_entity.id
_entity.type
_entity.pdbx_description
1 polymer ?
#
loop_
_entity_poly.entity_id
_entity_poly.type
_entity_poly.pdbx_seq_one_letter_code
_entity_poly.pdbx_strand_id
1 'polypeptide(L)'
;MLVRATRTVSTWILRALFYAALFLAVVTAHLGLTTALRQHGLNGSLSLLVSGALVLAAVLALIQVVVWLRRWLREQRERTRARLKLPVGPTCLIWKPNSELAQTSPMPWETIGPMRARYPSLPRRLGIEGYVIVEFEVGANGGAKNIHLVDAWPSDVFFKSAKEALQQARFQPSLDEHVRYGASYRMPFVFRLPGSSKLAEKGARAKTLRPIWHATQRFVENVSARIAEARTRR
;
A
#
# COMPACT_ATOMS: atom_id res chain seq x y z
N MET A 1 -2.92 9.78 21.65
CA MET A 1 -3.15 10.80 20.61
C MET A 1 -1.86 11.48 20.10
N LEU A 2 -0.66 10.89 20.25
CA LEU A 2 0.63 11.60 20.05
C LEU A 2 1.39 11.30 18.74
N VAL A 3 0.88 10.46 17.83
CA VAL A 3 1.68 10.00 16.66
C VAL A 3 1.58 10.92 15.44
N ARG A 4 0.75 11.97 15.47
CA ARG A 4 0.49 12.82 14.29
C ARG A 4 1.46 14.00 14.14
N ALA A 5 2.15 14.42 15.20
CA ALA A 5 2.98 15.63 15.20
C ALA A 5 4.34 15.46 14.50
N THR A 6 4.90 14.25 14.45
CA THR A 6 6.25 14.03 13.90
C THR A 6 6.32 14.10 12.37
N ARG A 7 5.20 13.89 11.67
CA ARG A 7 5.16 13.88 10.20
C ARG A 7 5.19 15.26 9.56
N THR A 8 4.53 16.25 10.16
CA THR A 8 4.51 17.61 9.62
C THR A 8 5.84 18.30 9.85
N VAL A 9 6.41 18.16 11.05
CA VAL A 9 7.70 18.76 11.41
C VAL A 9 8.81 18.30 10.44
N SER A 10 8.82 17.02 10.05
CA SER A 10 9.78 16.50 9.06
C SER A 10 9.65 17.13 7.67
N THR A 11 8.44 17.43 7.18
CA THR A 11 8.28 18.02 5.85
C THR A 11 8.65 19.50 5.80
N TRP A 12 8.41 20.24 6.89
CA TRP A 12 8.85 21.62 7.02
C TRP A 12 10.37 21.72 7.16
N ILE A 13 10.98 20.89 8.01
CA ILE A 13 12.44 20.84 8.19
C ILE A 13 13.15 20.43 6.90
N LEU A 14 12.63 19.41 6.18
CA LEU A 14 13.22 18.98 4.92
C LEU A 14 13.14 20.07 3.83
N ARG A 15 12.05 20.83 3.80
CA ARG A 15 11.90 21.99 2.91
C ARG A 15 12.88 23.10 3.27
N ALA A 16 12.98 23.43 4.56
CA ALA A 16 13.91 24.45 5.04
C ALA A 16 15.37 24.08 4.74
N LEU A 17 15.78 22.84 4.99
CA LEU A 17 17.12 22.34 4.66
C LEU A 17 17.38 22.36 3.15
N PHE A 18 16.38 22.01 2.33
CA PHE A 18 16.50 22.09 0.88
C PHE A 18 16.74 23.53 0.41
N TYR A 19 15.97 24.50 0.93
CA TYR A 19 16.16 25.91 0.59
C TYR A 19 17.49 26.47 1.12
N ALA A 20 17.92 26.06 2.31
CA ALA A 20 19.22 26.46 2.87
C ALA A 20 20.40 25.93 2.04
N ALA A 21 20.34 24.65 1.63
CA ALA A 21 21.36 24.05 0.76
C ALA A 21 21.39 24.73 -0.62
N LEU A 22 20.22 25.03 -1.19
CA LEU A 22 20.10 25.78 -2.44
C LEU A 22 20.73 27.18 -2.31
N PHE A 23 20.41 27.90 -1.24
CA PHE A 23 20.96 29.22 -0.98
C PHE A 23 22.49 29.18 -0.88
N LEU A 24 23.03 28.21 -0.13
CA LEU A 24 24.48 28.05 0.03
C LEU A 24 25.16 27.76 -1.32
N ALA A 25 24.58 26.87 -2.14
CA ALA A 25 25.12 26.54 -3.46
C ALA A 25 25.11 27.73 -4.43
N VAL A 26 24.06 28.56 -4.38
CA VAL A 26 23.98 29.77 -5.20
C VAL A 26 25.02 30.80 -4.75
N VAL A 27 25.19 30.99 -3.43
CA VAL A 27 26.18 31.92 -2.86
C VAL A 27 27.60 31.49 -3.19
N THR A 28 27.94 30.20 -3.06
CA THR A 28 29.28 29.70 -3.40
C THR A 28 29.57 29.80 -4.90
N ALA A 29 28.59 29.51 -5.76
CA ALA A 29 28.72 29.68 -7.21
C ALA A 29 28.92 31.16 -7.58
N HIS A 30 28.18 32.07 -6.95
CA HIS A 30 28.29 33.51 -7.21
C HIS A 30 29.66 34.05 -6.77
N LEU A 31 30.10 33.71 -5.55
CA LEU A 31 31.41 34.09 -5.03
C LEU A 31 32.53 33.55 -5.93
N GLY A 32 32.51 32.26 -6.28
CA GLY A 32 33.50 31.64 -7.16
C GLY A 32 33.57 32.28 -8.55
N LEU A 33 32.40 32.60 -9.14
CA LEU A 33 32.32 33.21 -10.46
C LEU A 33 32.80 34.67 -10.45
N THR A 34 32.46 35.44 -9.41
CA THR A 34 32.97 36.81 -9.25
C THR A 34 34.49 36.85 -9.02
N THR A 35 35.05 35.90 -8.28
CA THR A 35 36.51 35.79 -8.11
C THR A 35 37.22 35.39 -9.40
N ALA A 36 36.67 34.44 -10.17
CA ALA A 36 37.25 34.00 -11.44
C ALA A 36 37.16 35.07 -12.53
N LEU A 37 36.05 35.82 -12.61
CA LEU A 37 35.89 36.90 -13.59
C LEU A 37 36.80 38.11 -13.33
N ARG A 38 37.12 38.39 -12.05
CA ARG A 38 38.13 39.42 -11.71
C ARG A 38 39.53 39.03 -12.16
N GLN A 39 39.87 37.74 -12.13
CA GLN A 39 41.19 37.25 -12.56
C GLN A 39 41.39 37.36 -14.08
N HIS A 40 40.31 37.45 -14.87
CA HIS A 40 40.34 37.54 -16.33
C HIS A 40 40.20 38.98 -16.90
N GLY A 41 40.21 40.03 -16.06
CA GLY A 41 40.32 41.41 -16.53
C GLY A 41 39.13 41.96 -17.32
N LEU A 42 37.93 41.38 -17.18
CA LEU A 42 36.73 41.80 -17.90
C LEU A 42 36.15 43.12 -17.34
N ASN A 43 35.77 44.04 -18.25
CA ASN A 43 35.14 45.33 -17.92
C ASN A 43 33.96 45.17 -16.93
N GLY A 44 33.92 46.01 -15.90
CA GLY A 44 33.07 45.84 -14.71
C GLY A 44 31.55 45.74 -14.97
N SER A 45 31.05 46.24 -16.10
CA SER A 45 29.64 46.16 -16.49
C SER A 45 29.26 44.82 -17.13
N LEU A 46 30.16 44.20 -17.90
CA LEU A 46 29.93 42.90 -18.54
C LEU A 46 29.96 41.75 -17.52
N SER A 47 30.80 41.85 -16.49
CA SER A 47 30.87 40.82 -15.43
C SER A 47 29.59 40.74 -14.58
N LEU A 48 28.91 41.87 -14.37
CA LEU A 48 27.62 41.95 -13.69
C LEU A 48 26.50 41.24 -14.48
N LEU A 49 26.41 41.48 -15.79
CA LEU A 49 25.40 40.85 -16.64
C LEU A 49 25.65 39.35 -16.81
N VAL A 50 26.90 38.95 -17.04
CA VAL A 50 27.27 37.53 -17.21
C VAL A 50 27.03 36.75 -15.92
N SER A 51 27.39 37.30 -14.76
CA SER A 51 27.14 36.64 -13.46
C SER A 51 25.64 36.54 -13.14
N GLY A 52 24.85 37.58 -13.43
CA GLY A 52 23.40 37.55 -13.26
C GLY A 52 22.72 36.49 -14.15
N ALA A 53 23.13 36.40 -15.42
CA ALA A 53 22.61 35.42 -16.36
C ALA A 53 22.94 33.97 -15.95
N LEU A 54 24.17 33.73 -15.47
CA LEU A 54 24.60 32.40 -15.00
C LEU A 54 23.84 31.94 -13.76
N VAL A 55 23.58 32.85 -12.81
CA VAL A 55 22.76 32.55 -11.62
C VAL A 55 21.32 32.23 -12.01
N LEU A 56 20.71 33.03 -12.90
CA LEU A 56 19.34 32.79 -13.39
C LEU A 56 19.23 31.41 -14.07
N ALA A 57 20.20 31.07 -14.93
CA ALA A 57 20.25 29.77 -15.60
C ALA A 57 20.37 28.61 -14.60
N ALA A 58 21.22 28.75 -13.58
CA ALA A 58 21.38 27.74 -12.53
C ALA A 58 20.09 27.54 -11.72
N VAL A 59 19.38 28.61 -11.36
CA VAL A 59 18.10 28.54 -10.63
C VAL A 59 17.04 27.83 -11.47
N LEU A 60 16.90 28.18 -12.75
CA LEU A 60 15.95 27.54 -13.66
C LEU A 60 16.26 26.04 -13.84
N ALA A 61 17.54 25.69 -14.02
CA ALA A 61 17.97 24.29 -14.13
C ALA A 61 17.62 23.50 -12.86
N LEU A 62 17.83 24.09 -11.68
CA LEU A 62 17.54 23.42 -10.42
C LEU A 62 16.03 23.23 -10.19
N ILE A 63 15.19 24.20 -10.57
CA ILE A 63 13.72 24.04 -10.55
C ILE A 63 13.30 22.88 -11.46
N GLN A 64 13.86 22.81 -12.67
CA GLN A 64 13.57 21.71 -13.59
C GLN A 64 14.01 20.35 -13.04
N VAL A 65 15.20 20.27 -12.43
CA VAL A 65 15.70 19.04 -11.79
C VAL A 65 14.81 18.61 -10.63
N VAL A 66 14.33 19.54 -9.79
CA VAL A 66 13.40 19.21 -8.69
C VAL A 66 12.07 18.67 -9.22
N VAL A 67 11.53 19.27 -10.28
CA VAL A 67 10.30 18.80 -10.92
C VAL A 67 10.50 17.42 -11.53
N TRP A 68 11.62 17.20 -12.22
CA TRP A 68 11.99 15.92 -12.80
C TRP A 68 12.18 14.83 -11.72
N LEU A 69 12.92 15.13 -10.66
CA LEU A 69 13.16 14.21 -9.54
C LEU A 69 11.86 13.82 -8.84
N ARG A 70 10.91 14.75 -8.69
CA ARG A 70 9.57 14.46 -8.16
C ARG A 70 8.76 13.55 -9.08
N ARG A 71 8.87 13.68 -10.41
CA ARG A 71 8.22 12.76 -11.37
C ARG A 71 8.86 11.37 -11.29
N TRP A 72 10.19 11.31 -11.30
CA TRP A 72 10.94 10.06 -11.21
C TRP A 72 10.64 9.28 -9.91
N LEU A 73 10.56 9.97 -8.76
CA LEU A 73 10.18 9.35 -7.49
C LEU A 73 8.72 8.88 -7.45
N ARG A 74 7.80 9.46 -8.24
CA ARG A 74 6.41 8.97 -8.37
C ARG A 74 6.38 7.70 -9.20
N GLU A 75 7.10 7.67 -10.32
CA GLU A 75 7.21 6.49 -11.20
C GLU A 75 7.76 5.28 -10.45
N GLN A 76 8.76 5.47 -9.57
CA GLN A 76 9.30 4.38 -8.75
C GLN A 76 8.24 3.77 -7.81
N ARG A 77 7.31 4.58 -7.25
CA ARG A 77 6.22 4.09 -6.38
C ARG A 77 5.10 3.40 -7.17
N GLU A 78 4.93 3.76 -8.45
CA GLU A 78 3.97 3.13 -9.35
C GLU A 78 4.47 1.78 -9.85
N ARG A 79 5.79 1.61 -10.04
CA ARG A 79 6.39 0.30 -10.39
C ARG A 79 6.09 -0.78 -9.35
N THR A 80 6.13 -0.46 -8.06
CA THR A 80 5.75 -1.42 -7.00
C THR A 80 4.27 -1.81 -7.08
N ARG A 81 3.39 -0.86 -7.41
CA ARG A 81 1.94 -1.13 -7.60
C ARG A 81 1.67 -1.97 -8.85
N ALA A 82 2.35 -1.66 -9.95
CA ALA A 82 2.26 -2.42 -11.20
C ALA A 82 2.77 -3.85 -11.02
N ARG A 83 3.89 -4.04 -10.31
CA ARG A 83 4.40 -5.37 -9.92
C ARG A 83 3.37 -6.17 -9.10
N LEU A 84 2.65 -5.50 -8.21
CA LEU A 84 1.59 -6.11 -7.40
C LEU A 84 0.24 -6.21 -8.13
N LYS A 85 0.17 -5.84 -9.42
CA LYS A 85 -1.05 -5.82 -10.25
C LYS A 85 -2.25 -5.11 -9.58
N LEU A 86 -1.97 -4.10 -8.75
CA LEU A 86 -3.02 -3.34 -8.08
C LEU A 86 -3.64 -2.36 -9.08
N PRO A 87 -4.98 -2.25 -9.14
CA PRO A 87 -5.64 -1.29 -10.03
C PRO A 87 -5.29 0.16 -9.64
N VAL A 88 -5.29 1.04 -10.63
CA VAL A 88 -4.99 2.47 -10.45
C VAL A 88 -6.21 3.17 -9.84
N GLY A 89 -6.02 3.90 -8.73
CA GLY A 89 -7.07 4.69 -8.07
C GLY A 89 -7.45 4.22 -6.66
N PRO A 90 -8.48 4.85 -6.05
CA PRO A 90 -9.02 4.40 -4.77
C PRO A 90 -9.62 3.01 -4.95
N THR A 91 -9.07 2.03 -4.24
CA THR A 91 -9.34 0.61 -4.48
C THR A 91 -9.97 -0.01 -3.26
N CYS A 92 -11.05 -0.76 -3.47
CA CYS A 92 -11.52 -1.73 -2.51
C CYS A 92 -10.82 -3.06 -2.80
N LEU A 93 -10.05 -3.55 -1.82
CA LEU A 93 -9.44 -4.87 -1.85
C LEU A 93 -10.34 -5.79 -1.04
N ILE A 94 -10.80 -6.87 -1.65
CA ILE A 94 -11.44 -7.97 -0.91
C ILE A 94 -10.29 -8.76 -0.29
N TRP A 95 -10.21 -8.72 1.05
CA TRP A 95 -9.16 -9.47 1.74
C TRP A 95 -9.60 -10.93 1.79
N LYS A 96 -8.95 -11.78 0.98
CA LYS A 96 -9.08 -13.23 1.14
C LYS A 96 -8.19 -13.62 2.34
N PRO A 97 -8.74 -13.94 3.53
CA PRO A 97 -7.91 -14.49 4.59
C PRO A 97 -7.22 -15.74 4.05
N ASN A 98 -5.95 -15.92 4.39
CA ASN A 98 -5.20 -17.10 3.98
C ASN A 98 -5.96 -18.33 4.48
N SER A 99 -6.34 -19.23 3.58
CA SER A 99 -7.24 -20.38 3.83
C SER A 99 -6.76 -21.27 4.99
N GLU A 100 -5.47 -21.23 5.32
CA GLU A 100 -4.88 -21.98 6.43
C GLU A 100 -5.08 -21.38 7.83
N LEU A 101 -5.43 -20.09 7.96
CA LEU A 101 -5.64 -19.42 9.27
C LEU A 101 -7.13 -19.28 9.64
N ALA A 102 -8.02 -19.50 8.68
CA ALA A 102 -9.45 -19.57 8.91
C ALA A 102 -9.80 -21.01 9.32
N GLN A 103 -9.78 -21.29 10.63
CA GLN A 103 -10.30 -22.54 11.22
C GLN A 103 -11.84 -22.68 11.06
N THR A 104 -12.48 -21.72 10.40
CA THR A 104 -13.87 -21.76 9.95
C THR A 104 -13.85 -22.19 8.50
N SER A 105 -14.55 -23.29 8.17
CA SER A 105 -14.57 -23.94 6.85
C SER A 105 -14.31 -22.98 5.68
N PRO A 106 -13.34 -23.29 4.79
CA PRO A 106 -13.11 -22.48 3.60
C PRO A 106 -14.45 -22.31 2.89
N MET A 107 -14.83 -21.06 2.61
CA MET A 107 -16.11 -20.82 1.92
C MET A 107 -16.09 -21.59 0.59
N PRO A 108 -17.02 -22.51 0.34
CA PRO A 108 -17.02 -23.36 -0.86
C PRO A 108 -17.47 -22.60 -2.12
N TRP A 109 -17.47 -21.27 -2.07
CA TRP A 109 -18.06 -20.40 -3.06
C TRP A 109 -16.98 -19.59 -3.78
N GLU A 110 -16.96 -19.68 -5.10
CA GLU A 110 -16.15 -18.84 -5.96
C GLU A 110 -16.99 -17.68 -6.53
N THR A 111 -16.41 -16.49 -6.61
CA THR A 111 -17.11 -15.32 -7.17
C THR A 111 -17.01 -15.32 -8.69
N ILE A 112 -18.15 -15.31 -9.38
CA ILE A 112 -18.22 -15.18 -10.84
C ILE A 112 -17.98 -13.71 -11.19
N GLY A 113 -16.80 -13.44 -11.76
CA GLY A 113 -16.42 -12.11 -12.25
C GLY A 113 -15.82 -11.16 -11.19
N PRO A 114 -15.45 -9.94 -11.61
CA PRO A 114 -14.77 -8.99 -10.74
C PRO A 114 -15.74 -8.32 -9.77
N MET A 115 -15.74 -8.74 -8.50
CA MET A 115 -16.42 -8.00 -7.44
C MET A 115 -15.60 -6.76 -7.06
N ARG A 116 -16.15 -5.57 -7.34
CA ARG A 116 -15.50 -4.28 -7.04
C ARG A 116 -16.48 -3.38 -6.28
N ALA A 117 -16.18 -3.07 -5.03
CA ALA A 117 -16.92 -2.05 -4.28
C ALA A 117 -16.49 -0.64 -4.69
N ARG A 118 -17.46 0.21 -5.00
CA ARG A 118 -17.22 1.61 -5.34
C ARG A 118 -16.79 2.38 -4.09
N TYR A 119 -15.67 3.10 -4.15
CA TYR A 119 -15.22 3.92 -3.03
C TYR A 119 -16.21 5.08 -2.76
N PRO A 120 -16.73 5.26 -1.54
CA PRO A 120 -17.69 6.32 -1.25
C PRO A 120 -17.07 7.73 -1.40
N SER A 121 -17.88 8.69 -1.87
CA SER A 121 -17.40 10.04 -2.23
C SER A 121 -16.86 10.84 -1.05
N LEU A 122 -17.48 10.74 0.13
CA LEU A 122 -17.10 11.48 1.32
C LEU A 122 -15.75 11.00 1.90
N PRO A 123 -15.54 9.70 2.21
CA PRO A 123 -14.23 9.21 2.65
C PRO A 123 -13.13 9.42 1.59
N ARG A 124 -13.49 9.38 0.30
CA ARG A 124 -12.56 9.68 -0.80
C ARG A 124 -12.06 11.13 -0.74
N ARG A 125 -12.94 12.10 -0.51
CA ARG A 125 -12.58 13.52 -0.41
C ARG A 125 -11.77 13.81 0.85
N LEU A 126 -12.12 13.16 1.96
CA LEU A 126 -11.47 13.35 3.26
C LEU A 126 -10.17 12.56 3.43
N GLY A 127 -9.81 11.70 2.47
CA GLY A 127 -8.62 10.86 2.57
C GLY A 127 -8.70 9.80 3.67
N ILE A 128 -9.92 9.36 4.01
CA ILE A 128 -10.17 8.37 5.07
C ILE A 128 -10.10 6.97 4.48
N GLU A 129 -9.30 6.11 5.10
CA GLU A 129 -9.17 4.68 4.80
C GLU A 129 -9.85 3.86 5.88
N GLY A 130 -10.20 2.61 5.57
CA GLY A 130 -10.89 1.78 6.54
C GLY A 130 -11.12 0.35 6.08
N TYR A 131 -11.80 -0.42 6.91
CA TYR A 131 -12.26 -1.75 6.59
C TYR A 131 -13.67 -1.97 7.09
N VAL A 132 -14.37 -2.90 6.46
CA VAL A 132 -15.69 -3.35 6.85
C VAL A 132 -15.75 -4.86 6.72
N ILE A 133 -16.24 -5.53 7.76
CA ILE A 133 -16.54 -6.95 7.77
C ILE A 133 -18.04 -7.10 7.60
N VAL A 134 -18.43 -7.72 6.49
CA VAL A 134 -19.84 -7.97 6.16
C VAL A 134 -20.12 -9.45 6.31
N GLU A 135 -21.24 -9.78 6.93
CA GLU A 135 -21.76 -11.14 6.98
C GLU A 135 -22.99 -11.26 6.09
N PHE A 136 -23.07 -12.34 5.32
CA PHE A 136 -24.13 -12.57 4.34
C PHE A 136 -24.34 -14.06 4.12
N GLU A 137 -25.52 -14.40 3.62
CA GLU A 137 -25.88 -15.76 3.25
C GLU A 137 -25.90 -15.90 1.73
N VAL A 138 -25.52 -17.06 1.20
CA VAL A 138 -25.65 -17.36 -0.24
C VAL A 138 -26.91 -18.16 -0.48
N GLY A 139 -27.81 -17.61 -1.31
CA GLY A 139 -29.04 -18.29 -1.72
C GLY A 139 -28.81 -19.28 -2.87
N ALA A 140 -29.84 -20.10 -3.16
CA ALA A 140 -29.83 -21.08 -4.26
C ALA A 140 -29.47 -20.49 -5.63
N ASN A 141 -29.82 -19.22 -5.86
CA ASN A 141 -29.57 -18.51 -7.11
C ASN A 141 -28.11 -17.98 -7.23
N GLY A 142 -27.23 -18.29 -6.26
CA GLY A 142 -25.86 -17.77 -6.18
C GLY A 142 -25.77 -16.28 -5.79
N GLY A 143 -26.88 -15.66 -5.39
CA GLY A 143 -26.91 -14.28 -4.91
C GLY A 143 -26.73 -14.17 -3.39
N ALA A 144 -26.08 -13.09 -2.93
CA ALA A 144 -26.00 -12.76 -1.51
C ALA A 144 -27.35 -12.27 -0.96
N LYS A 145 -27.76 -12.80 0.19
CA LYS A 145 -28.95 -12.44 0.97
C LYS A 145 -28.54 -12.12 2.42
N ASN A 146 -29.45 -11.53 3.20
CA ASN A 146 -29.27 -11.26 4.64
C ASN A 146 -27.95 -10.55 4.99
N ILE A 147 -27.60 -9.53 4.19
CA ILE A 147 -26.35 -8.79 4.33
C ILE A 147 -26.41 -7.89 5.56
N HIS A 148 -25.56 -8.16 6.55
CA HIS A 148 -25.46 -7.41 7.80
C HIS A 148 -24.02 -6.97 8.10
N LEU A 149 -23.90 -5.88 8.85
CA LEU A 149 -22.61 -5.33 9.27
C LEU A 149 -22.15 -6.06 10.53
N VAL A 150 -20.95 -6.65 10.51
CA VAL A 150 -20.32 -7.24 11.70
C VAL A 150 -19.43 -6.22 12.39
N ASP A 151 -18.55 -5.58 11.61
CA ASP A 151 -17.57 -4.64 12.15
C ASP A 151 -17.18 -3.63 11.07
N ALA A 152 -16.91 -2.38 11.49
CA ALA A 152 -16.49 -1.30 10.61
C ALA A 152 -15.52 -0.37 11.34
N TRP A 153 -14.47 0.01 10.63
CA TRP A 153 -13.56 1.06 11.08
C TRP A 153 -13.25 2.01 9.93
N PRO A 154 -13.25 3.34 10.15
CA PRO A 154 -13.51 4.09 11.40
C PRO A 154 -15.01 4.35 11.67
N SER A 155 -15.87 4.05 10.71
CA SER A 155 -17.33 4.23 10.78
C SER A 155 -17.98 3.43 9.64
N ASP A 156 -19.30 3.26 9.70
CA ASP A 156 -20.12 2.47 8.78
C ASP A 156 -20.26 3.09 7.37
N VAL A 157 -19.56 4.21 7.11
CA VAL A 157 -19.53 4.92 5.82
C VAL A 157 -19.17 4.03 4.62
N PHE A 158 -18.45 2.94 4.88
CA PHE A 158 -18.02 1.98 3.87
C PHE A 158 -19.01 0.82 3.67
N PHE A 159 -19.96 0.61 4.59
CA PHE A 159 -20.90 -0.51 4.55
C PHE A 159 -21.82 -0.45 3.33
N LYS A 160 -22.33 0.74 2.99
CA LYS A 160 -23.21 0.94 1.82
C LYS A 160 -22.53 0.45 0.53
N SER A 161 -21.26 0.83 0.34
CA SER A 161 -20.47 0.43 -0.82
C SER A 161 -20.18 -1.08 -0.86
N ALA A 162 -19.93 -1.68 0.30
CA ALA A 162 -19.73 -3.13 0.41
C ALA A 162 -21.02 -3.90 0.10
N LYS A 163 -22.17 -3.43 0.61
CA LYS A 163 -23.49 -3.99 0.34
C LYS A 163 -23.84 -3.96 -1.14
N GLU A 164 -23.62 -2.83 -1.81
CA GLU A 164 -23.85 -2.69 -3.25
C GLU A 164 -23.00 -3.69 -4.07
N ALA A 165 -21.72 -3.88 -3.70
CA ALA A 165 -20.86 -4.88 -4.33
C ALA A 165 -21.35 -6.32 -4.14
N LEU A 166 -21.79 -6.67 -2.92
CA LEU A 166 -22.33 -8.01 -2.63
C LEU A 166 -23.63 -8.30 -3.38
N GLN A 167 -24.49 -7.29 -3.55
CA GLN A 167 -25.75 -7.43 -4.30
C GLN A 167 -25.51 -7.71 -5.79
N GLN A 168 -24.46 -7.11 -6.36
CA GLN A 168 -24.06 -7.33 -7.75
C GLN A 168 -23.25 -8.62 -7.94
N ALA A 169 -22.60 -9.11 -6.89
CA ALA A 169 -21.83 -10.33 -6.96
C ALA A 169 -22.70 -11.56 -7.24
N ARG A 170 -22.09 -12.55 -7.89
CA ARG A 170 -22.64 -13.89 -8.09
C ARG A 170 -21.61 -14.90 -7.58
N PHE A 171 -22.09 -15.90 -6.87
CA PHE A 171 -21.28 -16.95 -6.27
C PHE A 171 -21.65 -18.28 -6.91
N GLN A 172 -20.64 -19.04 -7.31
CA GLN A 172 -20.76 -20.40 -7.81
C GLN A 172 -20.15 -21.37 -6.81
N PRO A 173 -20.79 -22.51 -6.52
CA PRO A 173 -20.17 -23.54 -5.70
C PRO A 173 -18.93 -24.10 -6.41
N SER A 174 -17.88 -24.39 -5.65
CA SER A 174 -16.75 -25.15 -6.17
C SER A 174 -17.20 -26.58 -6.48
N LEU A 175 -16.74 -27.13 -7.60
CA LEU A 175 -17.25 -28.39 -8.19
C LEU A 175 -17.13 -29.61 -7.26
N ASP A 176 -16.24 -29.55 -6.26
CA ASP A 176 -15.88 -30.68 -5.41
C ASP A 176 -16.56 -30.70 -4.02
N GLU A 177 -17.34 -29.66 -3.65
CA GLU A 177 -17.90 -29.54 -2.29
C GLU A 177 -19.44 -29.48 -2.27
N HIS A 178 -20.07 -30.30 -1.41
CA HIS A 178 -21.52 -30.27 -1.22
C HIS A 178 -21.92 -29.04 -0.43
N VAL A 179 -22.48 -28.04 -1.12
CA VAL A 179 -22.71 -26.73 -0.52
C VAL A 179 -24.08 -26.63 0.14
N ARG A 180 -24.10 -26.21 1.43
CA ARG A 180 -25.32 -25.90 2.16
C ARG A 180 -25.76 -24.46 1.89
N TYR A 181 -26.95 -24.30 1.32
CA TYR A 181 -27.58 -22.98 1.19
C TYR A 181 -28.03 -22.46 2.56
N GLY A 182 -27.92 -21.15 2.78
CA GLY A 182 -28.30 -20.51 4.05
C GLY A 182 -27.21 -20.50 5.13
N ALA A 183 -26.00 -20.96 4.84
CA ALA A 183 -24.86 -20.70 5.71
C ALA A 183 -24.46 -19.21 5.65
N SER A 184 -24.19 -18.62 6.81
CA SER A 184 -23.67 -17.25 6.93
C SER A 184 -22.14 -17.24 6.75
N TYR A 185 -21.65 -16.32 5.93
CA TYR A 185 -20.23 -16.14 5.61
C TYR A 185 -19.81 -14.70 5.86
N ARG A 186 -18.60 -14.54 6.40
CA ARG A 186 -17.99 -13.24 6.66
C ARG A 186 -16.97 -12.89 5.59
N MET A 187 -17.11 -11.72 4.99
CA MET A 187 -16.17 -11.21 4.01
C MET A 187 -15.68 -9.80 4.37
N PRO A 188 -14.36 -9.64 4.58
CA PRO A 188 -13.75 -8.35 4.86
C PRO A 188 -13.45 -7.56 3.57
N PHE A 189 -13.94 -6.32 3.53
CA PHE A 189 -13.66 -5.30 2.52
C PHE A 189 -12.69 -4.28 3.09
N VAL A 190 -11.56 -4.06 2.41
CA VAL A 190 -10.55 -3.08 2.83
C VAL A 190 -10.50 -1.95 1.80
N PHE A 191 -10.78 -0.73 2.25
CA PHE A 191 -10.81 0.47 1.44
C PHE A 191 -9.51 1.25 1.60
N ARG A 192 -8.76 1.42 0.50
CA ARG A 192 -7.49 2.18 0.48
C ARG A 192 -7.47 3.25 -0.59
N LEU A 193 -6.84 4.37 -0.26
CA LEU A 193 -6.60 5.48 -1.19
C LEU A 193 -5.31 5.26 -2.00
N PRO A 194 -5.19 5.88 -3.18
CA PRO A 194 -3.99 5.77 -3.99
C PRO A 194 -2.78 6.36 -3.25
N GLY A 195 -1.71 5.57 -3.13
CA GLY A 195 -0.43 6.00 -2.54
C GLY A 195 -0.16 5.52 -1.11
N SER A 196 -1.11 4.84 -0.46
CA SER A 196 -0.95 4.22 0.88
C SER A 196 -0.49 2.76 0.82
N SER A 197 0.21 2.35 -0.24
CA SER A 197 0.69 0.99 -0.47
C SER A 197 1.83 0.60 0.48
N LYS A 198 1.55 0.56 1.79
CA LYS A 198 2.16 -0.39 2.70
C LYS A 198 1.11 -1.46 2.98
N LEU A 199 0.85 -2.32 2.00
CA LEU A 199 0.42 -3.67 2.33
C LEU A 199 1.70 -4.31 2.85
N ALA A 200 1.93 -4.14 4.16
CA ALA A 200 3.15 -4.56 4.81
C ALA A 200 3.35 -6.04 4.46
N GLU A 201 4.43 -6.29 3.70
CA GLU A 201 5.45 -7.34 3.80
C GLU A 201 5.24 -8.50 4.81
N LYS A 202 4.42 -8.35 5.86
CA LYS A 202 3.94 -9.42 6.74
C LYS A 202 3.34 -10.60 5.99
N GLY A 203 2.57 -10.39 4.92
CA GLY A 203 2.00 -11.48 4.12
C GLY A 203 3.06 -12.28 3.33
N ALA A 204 4.08 -11.59 2.83
CA ALA A 204 5.19 -12.23 2.10
C ALA A 204 6.20 -12.90 3.05
N ARG A 205 6.57 -12.24 4.16
CA ARG A 205 7.39 -12.83 5.23
C ARG A 205 6.72 -14.05 5.89
N ALA A 206 5.40 -14.03 6.06
CA ALA A 206 4.67 -15.20 6.54
C ALA A 206 4.79 -16.40 5.59
N LYS A 207 4.82 -16.16 4.27
CA LYS A 207 5.05 -17.23 3.27
C LYS A 207 6.47 -17.81 3.37
N THR A 208 7.47 -16.98 3.67
CA THR A 208 8.87 -17.41 3.83
C THR A 208 9.13 -18.15 5.15
N LEU A 209 8.37 -17.87 6.20
CA LEU A 209 8.54 -18.53 7.51
C LEU A 209 7.90 -19.93 7.58
N ARG A 210 6.85 -20.20 6.77
CA ARG A 210 6.16 -21.51 6.70
C ARG A 210 7.02 -22.74 6.36
N PRO A 211 7.93 -22.72 5.36
CA PRO A 211 8.73 -23.91 5.06
C PRO A 211 9.63 -24.34 6.22
N ILE A 212 10.11 -23.39 7.02
CA ILE A 212 10.98 -23.66 8.17
C ILE A 212 10.18 -24.40 9.27
N TRP A 213 8.95 -23.96 9.58
CA TRP A 213 8.12 -24.59 10.60
C TRP A 213 7.71 -26.03 10.26
N HIS A 214 7.38 -26.31 8.99
CA HIS A 214 7.07 -27.68 8.57
C HIS A 214 8.30 -28.60 8.63
N ALA A 215 9.50 -28.07 8.36
CA ALA A 215 10.73 -28.82 8.55
C ALA A 215 10.97 -29.13 10.04
N THR A 216 10.68 -28.18 10.93
CA THR A 216 10.79 -28.38 12.39
C THR A 216 9.79 -29.40 12.91
N GLN A 217 8.53 -29.37 12.46
CA GLN A 217 7.51 -30.35 12.87
C GLN A 217 7.89 -31.78 12.45
N ARG A 218 8.31 -31.99 11.20
CA ARG A 218 8.77 -33.30 10.72
C ARG A 218 9.98 -33.81 11.49
N PHE A 219 10.89 -32.90 11.86
CA PHE A 219 12.04 -33.27 12.68
C PHE A 219 11.60 -33.73 14.07
N VAL A 220 10.68 -33.00 14.72
CA VAL A 220 10.15 -33.36 16.04
C VAL A 220 9.40 -34.70 16.00
N GLU A 221 8.56 -34.93 14.98
CA GLU A 221 7.86 -36.21 14.79
C GLU A 221 8.85 -37.35 14.60
N ASN A 222 9.86 -37.20 13.72
CA ASN A 222 10.89 -38.21 13.52
C ASN A 222 11.67 -38.50 14.81
N VAL A 223 12.02 -37.47 15.58
CA VAL A 223 12.72 -37.65 16.86
C VAL A 223 11.83 -38.38 17.87
N SER A 224 10.55 -38.01 17.98
CA SER A 224 9.61 -38.69 18.87
C SER A 224 9.39 -40.17 18.49
N ALA A 225 9.31 -40.46 17.19
CA ALA A 225 9.17 -41.83 16.69
C ALA A 225 10.40 -42.67 17.02
N ARG A 226 11.62 -42.11 16.82
CA ARG A 226 12.88 -42.79 17.18
C ARG A 226 13.02 -43.03 18.68
N ILE A 227 12.57 -42.08 19.51
CA ILE A 227 12.58 -42.24 20.97
C ILE A 227 11.57 -43.31 21.40
N ALA A 228 10.38 -43.35 20.80
CA ALA A 228 9.37 -44.37 21.07
C ALA A 228 9.88 -45.78 20.68
N GLU A 229 10.53 -45.92 19.53
CA GLU A 229 11.11 -47.17 19.06
C GLU A 229 12.30 -47.64 19.92
N ALA A 230 13.12 -46.71 20.41
CA ALA A 230 14.20 -47.03 21.35
C ALA A 230 13.67 -47.49 22.73
N ARG A 231 12.46 -47.04 23.10
CA ARG A 231 11.81 -47.43 24.37
C ARG A 231 11.15 -48.80 24.31
N THR A 232 10.72 -49.26 23.14
CA THR A 232 10.11 -50.59 22.96
C THR A 232 11.13 -51.71 22.72
N ARG A 233 12.38 -51.38 22.39
CA ARG A 233 13.50 -52.33 22.22
C ARG A 233 14.32 -52.59 23.50
N ARG A 234 13.94 -51.99 24.63
CA ARG A 234 14.50 -52.27 25.96
C ARG A 234 13.50 -53.08 26.76
#